data_AF-A0A8V5H2M5-F1
#
_entry.id   AF-A0A8V5H2M5-F1
#
_cell.length_a   1.000
_cell.length_b   1.000
_cell.length_c   1.000
_cell.angle_alpha   90.00
_cell.angle_beta   90.00
_cell.angle_gamma   90.00
#
_symmetry.space_group_name_H-M   'P 1'
#
loop_
_entity.id
_entity.type
_entity.pdbx_description
1 polymer ?
#
loop_
_entity_poly.entity_id
_entity_poly.type
_entity_poly.pdbx_seq_one_letter_code
_entity_poly.pdbx_strand_id
1 'polypeptide(L)'
;CLPPHLRQCLCSWNSYVDYKIFLHTNSKAFTAKTSCVRRRYREFVWLRRQLQKNAGLVPVPELPGKSTFFVGSTDEFIEKRRQGLQQFLEKVVQNVVLLSDSRLHLFLQSQLSEGDLPWPWARKELESLRP
;
A
#
# COMPACT_ATOMS: atom_id res chain seq x y z
N CYS A 1 33.41 -22.36 -0.10
CA CYS A 1 33.10 -21.97 -1.49
C CYS A 1 32.20 -23.02 -2.11
N LEU A 2 30.90 -22.74 -2.33
CA LEU A 2 29.99 -23.73 -2.94
C LEU A 2 30.08 -23.71 -4.49
N PRO A 3 29.84 -24.87 -5.15
CA PRO A 3 30.05 -25.04 -6.58
C PRO A 3 28.99 -24.35 -7.47
N PRO A 4 29.33 -24.01 -8.73
CA PRO A 4 28.55 -23.13 -9.61
C PRO A 4 27.25 -23.73 -10.18
N HIS A 5 26.94 -25.01 -9.94
CA HIS A 5 25.71 -25.67 -10.41
C HIS A 5 24.53 -25.57 -9.42
N LEU A 6 24.76 -25.02 -8.22
CA LEU A 6 23.70 -24.73 -7.23
C LEU A 6 23.31 -23.24 -7.20
N ARG A 7 23.49 -22.53 -8.32
CA ARG A 7 22.75 -21.29 -8.60
C ARG A 7 21.41 -21.64 -9.23
N GLN A 8 20.64 -22.49 -8.57
CA GLN A 8 19.21 -22.46 -8.78
C GLN A 8 18.76 -21.15 -8.16
N CYS A 9 18.63 -20.12 -9.00
CA CYS A 9 17.91 -18.92 -8.63
C CYS A 9 16.60 -19.39 -8.00
N LEU A 10 16.48 -19.20 -6.69
CA LEU A 10 15.20 -19.13 -6.02
C LEU A 10 14.50 -17.86 -6.54
N CYS A 11 14.28 -17.75 -7.85
CA CYS A 11 13.25 -16.91 -8.42
C CYS A 11 11.94 -17.56 -8.01
N SER A 12 11.59 -17.32 -6.74
CA SER A 12 10.27 -17.16 -6.18
C SER A 12 9.15 -17.86 -6.95
N TRP A 13 8.68 -18.98 -6.42
CA TRP A 13 7.38 -19.59 -6.73
C TRP A 13 6.20 -18.69 -6.25
N ASN A 14 6.34 -17.38 -6.34
CA ASN A 14 5.34 -16.38 -5.94
C ASN A 14 5.40 -15.18 -6.90
N SER A 15 5.00 -15.38 -8.16
CA SER A 15 4.73 -14.26 -9.07
C SER A 15 3.51 -13.47 -8.57
N TYR A 16 3.61 -12.14 -8.53
CA TYR A 16 2.49 -11.26 -8.19
C TYR A 16 2.52 -9.99 -9.03
N VAL A 17 1.36 -9.35 -9.18
CA VAL A 17 1.23 -8.02 -9.78
C VAL A 17 1.27 -6.97 -8.67
N ASP A 18 2.14 -5.99 -8.84
CA ASP A 18 2.23 -4.77 -8.04
C ASP A 18 2.00 -3.53 -8.89
N TYR A 19 1.71 -2.42 -8.22
CA TYR A 19 1.35 -1.14 -8.82
C TYR A 19 2.34 -0.08 -8.37
N LYS A 20 2.86 0.68 -9.33
CA LYS A 20 3.72 1.83 -9.04
C LYS A 20 2.83 3.00 -8.65
N ILE A 21 3.10 3.57 -7.48
CA ILE A 21 2.42 4.75 -6.96
C ILE A 21 3.41 5.91 -7.05
N PHE A 22 3.00 6.99 -7.68
CA PHE A 22 3.74 8.25 -7.67
C PHE A 22 2.93 9.28 -6.90
N LEU A 23 3.56 9.91 -5.92
CA LEU A 23 2.99 11.02 -5.16
C LEU A 23 3.80 12.28 -5.45
N HIS A 24 3.12 13.37 -5.76
CA HIS A 24 3.67 14.72 -5.81
C HIS A 24 2.72 15.64 -5.04
N THR A 25 3.24 16.38 -4.06
CA THR A 25 2.44 17.22 -3.18
C THR A 25 3.25 18.38 -2.61
N ASN A 26 2.56 19.48 -2.30
CA ASN A 26 3.09 20.61 -1.54
C ASN A 26 2.56 20.63 -0.08
N SER A 27 1.70 19.67 0.28
CA SER A 27 1.10 19.61 1.61
C SER A 27 2.14 19.26 2.67
N LYS A 28 2.07 19.97 3.80
CA LYS A 28 2.91 19.71 4.98
C LYS A 28 2.52 18.42 5.73
N ALA A 29 1.40 17.80 5.36
CA ALA A 29 0.98 16.51 5.92
C ALA A 29 1.94 15.37 5.53
N PHE A 30 2.71 15.54 4.45
CA PHE A 30 3.65 14.53 3.94
C PHE A 30 5.09 14.94 4.25
N THR A 31 5.93 13.96 4.58
CA THR A 31 7.35 14.18 4.87
C THR A 31 8.13 14.52 3.61
N ALA A 32 7.91 13.78 2.52
CA ALA A 32 8.52 14.05 1.22
C ALA A 32 7.52 14.70 0.25
N LYS A 33 7.96 15.72 -0.49
CA LYS A 33 7.15 16.37 -1.55
C LYS A 33 6.91 15.45 -2.74
N THR A 34 7.82 14.51 -2.98
CA THR A 34 7.71 13.48 -4.01
C THR A 34 8.06 12.11 -3.45
N SER A 35 7.37 11.07 -3.91
CA SER A 35 7.74 9.69 -3.61
C SER A 35 7.29 8.74 -4.71
N CYS A 36 7.98 7.61 -4.79
CA CYS A 36 7.66 6.54 -5.73
C CYS A 36 7.84 5.19 -5.06
N VAL A 37 6.75 4.45 -4.90
CA VAL A 37 6.71 3.15 -4.21
C VAL A 37 6.00 2.11 -5.07
N ARG A 38 6.21 0.83 -4.78
CA ARG A 38 5.47 -0.27 -5.45
C ARG A 38 4.69 -1.05 -4.42
N ARG A 39 3.39 -1.25 -4.67
CA ARG A 39 2.47 -1.91 -3.73
C ARG A 39 1.60 -2.91 -4.46
N ARG A 40 1.46 -4.12 -3.93
CA ARG A 40 0.53 -5.15 -4.44
C ARG A 40 -0.84 -5.02 -3.80
N TYR A 41 -1.87 -5.53 -4.48
CA TYR A 41 -3.27 -5.39 -4.07
C TYR A 41 -3.55 -5.82 -2.62
N ARG A 42 -2.89 -6.87 -2.10
CA ARG A 42 -3.07 -7.31 -0.70
C ARG A 42 -2.66 -6.23 0.32
N GLU A 43 -1.66 -5.41 0.01
CA GLU A 43 -1.21 -4.33 0.88
C GLU A 43 -2.23 -3.20 0.91
N PHE A 44 -2.94 -2.94 -0.19
CA PHE A 44 -4.07 -2.02 -0.20
C PHE A 44 -5.23 -2.54 0.67
N VAL A 45 -5.52 -3.85 0.62
CA VAL A 45 -6.51 -4.49 1.50
C VAL A 45 -6.12 -4.32 2.97
N TRP A 46 -4.84 -4.50 3.29
CA TRP A 46 -4.32 -4.22 4.62
C TRP A 46 -4.50 -2.75 5.00
N LEU A 47 -4.08 -1.81 4.15
CA LEU A 47 -4.19 -0.37 4.40
C LEU A 47 -5.64 0.03 4.69
N ARG A 48 -6.58 -0.41 3.86
CA ARG A 48 -8.02 -0.14 4.06
C ARG A 48 -8.50 -0.62 5.43
N ARG A 49 -8.13 -1.85 5.85
CA ARG A 49 -8.50 -2.39 7.17
C ARG A 49 -7.91 -1.56 8.30
N GLN A 50 -6.70 -1.05 8.16
CA GLN A 50 -6.10 -0.20 9.19
C GLN A 50 -6.78 1.17 9.26
N LEU A 51 -7.05 1.78 8.11
CA LEU A 51 -7.82 3.03 8.04
C LEU A 51 -9.20 2.87 8.68
N GLN A 52 -9.90 1.76 8.44
CA GLN A 52 -11.21 1.50 9.04
C GLN A 52 -11.18 1.46 10.57
N LYS A 53 -10.09 0.98 11.19
CA LYS A 53 -9.95 0.96 12.65
C LYS A 53 -9.81 2.36 13.25
N ASN A 54 -9.24 3.30 12.50
CA ASN A 54 -8.95 4.65 12.96
C ASN A 54 -9.93 5.71 12.46
N ALA A 55 -10.79 5.37 11.49
CA ALA A 55 -11.68 6.32 10.83
C ALA A 55 -12.89 6.77 11.69
N GLY A 56 -13.17 6.11 12.82
CA GLY A 56 -14.37 6.37 13.61
C GLY A 56 -15.64 6.15 12.78
N LEU A 57 -16.41 7.21 12.55
CA LEU A 57 -17.62 7.18 11.70
C LEU A 57 -17.35 7.56 10.24
N VAL A 58 -16.12 7.93 9.88
CA VAL A 58 -15.77 8.32 8.52
C VAL A 58 -15.77 7.09 7.61
N PRO A 59 -16.52 7.08 6.50
CA PRO A 59 -16.53 5.95 5.58
C PRO A 59 -15.19 5.85 4.83
N VAL A 60 -14.56 4.68 4.91
CA VAL A 60 -13.33 4.40 4.14
C VAL A 60 -13.70 3.92 2.73
N PRO A 61 -13.18 4.57 1.66
CA PRO A 61 -13.47 4.20 0.28
C PRO A 61 -13.30 2.69 0.01
N GLU A 62 -14.16 2.15 -0.85
CA GLU A 62 -14.08 0.75 -1.27
C GLU A 62 -12.88 0.52 -2.20
N LEU A 63 -12.30 -0.68 -2.12
CA LEU A 63 -11.28 -1.14 -3.07
C LEU A 63 -11.96 -1.76 -4.29
N PRO A 64 -11.32 -1.74 -5.47
CA PRO A 64 -11.79 -2.52 -6.60
C PRO A 64 -11.88 -4.01 -6.21
N GLY A 65 -12.91 -4.70 -6.71
CA GLY A 65 -13.25 -6.06 -6.30
C GLY A 65 -12.10 -7.06 -6.41
N LYS A 66 -12.14 -8.09 -5.54
CA LYS A 66 -11.27 -9.26 -5.66
C LYS A 66 -11.73 -10.07 -6.88
N SER A 67 -10.81 -10.33 -7.80
CA SER A 67 -11.08 -11.10 -9.01
C SER A 67 -11.56 -12.49 -8.68
N THR A 68 -12.87 -12.71 -8.66
CA THR A 68 -13.44 -14.05 -8.53
C THR A 68 -14.21 -14.47 -9.77
N PHE A 69 -14.64 -13.52 -10.62
CA PHE A 69 -15.45 -13.81 -11.82
C PHE A 69 -15.23 -12.78 -12.94
N PHE A 70 -14.02 -12.70 -13.50
CA PHE A 70 -13.78 -11.82 -14.65
C PHE A 70 -14.02 -12.57 -15.98
N VAL A 71 -14.90 -11.99 -16.81
CA VAL A 71 -15.18 -12.39 -18.21
C VAL A 71 -14.39 -11.46 -19.15
N GLY A 72 -13.07 -11.39 -18.99
CA GLY A 72 -12.22 -10.43 -19.72
C GLY A 72 -10.74 -10.81 -19.71
N SER A 73 -9.91 -10.06 -20.42
CA SER A 73 -8.46 -10.34 -20.50
C SER A 73 -7.74 -9.98 -19.19
N THR A 74 -6.56 -10.59 -18.96
CA THR A 74 -5.72 -10.29 -17.79
C THR A 74 -5.30 -8.83 -17.76
N ASP A 75 -5.04 -8.22 -18.92
CA ASP A 75 -4.62 -6.82 -19.02
C ASP A 75 -5.75 -5.85 -18.67
N GLU A 76 -6.97 -6.10 -19.15
CA GLU A 76 -8.15 -5.30 -18.79
C GLU A 76 -8.41 -5.35 -17.28
N PHE A 77 -8.25 -6.53 -16.69
CA PHE A 77 -8.36 -6.72 -15.26
C PHE A 77 -7.30 -5.91 -14.49
N ILE A 78 -6.03 -5.96 -14.92
CA ILE A 78 -4.93 -5.21 -14.30
C ILE A 78 -5.20 -3.71 -14.37
N GLU A 79 -5.64 -3.21 -15.52
CA GLU A 79 -5.90 -1.79 -15.74
C GLU A 79 -7.12 -1.29 -14.95
N LYS A 80 -8.24 -2.04 -14.96
CA LYS A 80 -9.43 -1.71 -14.16
C LYS A 80 -9.09 -1.68 -12.67
N ARG A 81 -8.27 -2.62 -12.20
CA ARG A 81 -7.79 -2.61 -10.83
C ARG A 81 -6.89 -1.40 -10.57
N ARG A 82 -5.95 -1.08 -11.45
CA ARG A 82 -5.08 0.11 -11.32
C ARG A 82 -5.90 1.39 -11.16
N GLN A 83 -6.93 1.58 -11.98
CA GLN A 83 -7.85 2.72 -11.90
C GLN A 83 -8.59 2.77 -10.56
N GLY A 84 -9.15 1.65 -10.10
CA GLY A 84 -9.83 1.60 -8.80
C GLY A 84 -8.90 1.86 -7.61
N LEU A 85 -7.64 1.40 -7.69
CA LEU A 85 -6.63 1.69 -6.66
C LEU A 85 -6.25 3.18 -6.64
N GLN A 86 -6.15 3.80 -7.81
CA GLN A 86 -5.92 5.25 -7.92
C GLN A 86 -7.08 6.04 -7.29
N GLN A 87 -8.32 5.74 -7.66
CA GLN A 87 -9.52 6.39 -7.11
C GLN A 87 -9.64 6.20 -5.59
N PHE A 88 -9.28 5.02 -5.08
CA PHE A 88 -9.21 4.76 -3.65
C PHE A 88 -8.24 5.72 -2.95
N LEU A 89 -7.01 5.86 -3.46
CA LEU A 89 -6.00 6.74 -2.87
C LEU A 89 -6.40 8.22 -2.96
N GLU A 90 -6.91 8.66 -4.11
CA GLU A 90 -7.38 10.05 -4.30
C GLU A 90 -8.43 10.43 -3.26
N LYS A 91 -9.42 9.55 -3.00
CA LYS A 91 -10.44 9.79 -1.97
C LYS A 91 -9.87 9.74 -0.55
N VAL A 92 -8.94 8.83 -0.29
CA VAL A 92 -8.30 8.69 1.03
C VAL A 92 -7.50 9.95 1.38
N VAL A 93 -6.68 10.47 0.46
CA VAL A 93 -5.83 11.65 0.75
C VAL A 93 -6.61 12.96 0.85
N GLN A 94 -7.82 13.02 0.29
CA GLN A 94 -8.72 14.18 0.42
C GLN A 94 -9.45 14.23 1.78
N ASN A 95 -9.48 13.13 2.53
CA ASN A 95 -10.14 13.08 3.83
C ASN A 95 -9.13 13.31 4.96
N VAL A 96 -9.27 14.39 5.72
CA VAL A 96 -8.31 14.77 6.77
C VAL A 96 -8.14 13.71 7.87
N VAL A 97 -9.21 12.99 8.24
CA VAL A 97 -9.15 11.94 9.26
C VAL A 97 -8.30 10.78 8.74
N LEU A 98 -8.56 10.31 7.52
CA LEU A 98 -7.77 9.24 6.91
C LEU A 98 -6.33 9.67 6.61
N LEU A 99 -6.15 10.93 6.18
CA LEU A 99 -4.84 11.52 5.89
C LEU A 99 -3.96 11.61 7.15
N SER A 100 -4.55 11.72 8.34
CA SER A 100 -3.79 11.77 9.59
C SER A 100 -3.22 10.41 10.04
N ASP A 101 -3.59 9.30 9.38
CA ASP A 101 -3.08 7.98 9.74
C ASP A 101 -1.64 7.78 9.25
N SER A 102 -0.70 7.60 10.19
CA SER A 102 0.72 7.40 9.88
C SER A 102 0.99 6.20 8.96
N ARG A 103 0.13 5.19 8.97
CA ARG A 103 0.30 4.00 8.10
C ARG A 103 0.03 4.32 6.65
N LEU A 104 -0.83 5.30 6.36
CA LEU A 104 -1.01 5.81 4.99
C LEU A 104 0.27 6.46 4.49
N HIS A 105 0.91 7.29 5.32
CA HIS A 105 2.17 7.94 4.97
C HIS A 105 3.29 6.93 4.74
N LEU A 106 3.44 5.96 5.65
CA LEU A 106 4.41 4.87 5.46
C LEU A 106 4.12 4.07 4.19
N PHE A 107 2.84 3.78 3.89
CA PHE A 107 2.44 3.08 2.69
C PHE A 107 2.81 3.83 1.40
N LEU A 108 2.65 5.16 1.38
CA LEU A 108 2.89 6.01 0.23
C LEU A 108 4.37 6.44 0.06
N GLN A 109 5.11 6.56 1.16
CA GLN A 109 6.43 7.20 1.17
C GLN A 109 7.60 6.27 1.55
N SER A 110 7.33 5.02 1.96
CA SER A 110 8.38 4.02 2.28
C SER A 110 8.21 2.72 1.49
N GLN A 111 9.26 1.91 1.42
CA GLN A 111 9.22 0.56 0.84
C GLN A 111 8.91 -0.54 1.88
N LEU A 112 8.59 -0.17 3.13
CA LEU A 112 8.29 -1.14 4.19
C LEU A 112 7.02 -1.91 3.84
N SER A 113 7.10 -3.24 3.71
CA SER A 113 5.94 -4.09 3.44
C SER A 113 5.23 -4.52 4.73
N GLU A 114 4.01 -5.07 4.62
CA GLU A 114 3.26 -5.64 5.75
C GLU A 114 4.10 -6.64 6.57
N GLY A 115 5.00 -7.38 5.93
CA GLY A 115 5.89 -8.35 6.60
C GLY A 115 7.11 -7.73 7.26
N ASP A 116 7.48 -6.50 6.88
CA ASP A 116 8.67 -5.80 7.37
C ASP A 116 8.34 -4.82 8.51
N LEU A 117 7.05 -4.58 8.78
CA LEU A 117 6.64 -3.78 9.92
C LEU A 117 6.78 -4.63 11.19
N PRO A 118 7.70 -4.31 12.11
CA PRO A 118 7.83 -5.01 13.38
C PRO A 118 6.57 -4.71 14.19
N TRP A 119 5.60 -5.62 14.10
CA TRP A 119 4.29 -5.54 14.74
C TRP A 119 4.32 -5.22 16.25
N PRO A 120 5.45 -5.42 16.99
CA PRO A 120 5.59 -4.88 18.35
C PRO A 120 6.37 -3.55 18.50
N TRP A 121 7.19 -3.12 17.53
CA TRP A 121 8.09 -1.95 17.67
C TRP A 121 7.55 -0.68 17.01
N ALA A 122 6.76 -0.81 15.93
CA ALA A 122 6.10 0.33 15.28
C ALA A 122 5.15 1.08 16.23
N ARG A 123 4.61 0.39 17.25
CA ARG A 123 3.83 1.02 18.33
C ARG A 123 4.69 1.94 19.20
N LYS A 124 5.94 1.58 19.51
CA LYS A 124 6.85 2.40 20.33
C LYS A 124 7.37 3.63 19.57
N GLU A 125 7.70 3.48 18.29
CA GLU A 125 8.20 4.58 17.45
C GLU A 125 7.09 5.64 17.16
N LEU A 126 5.85 5.19 16.97
CA LEU A 126 4.70 6.08 16.81
C LEU A 126 4.27 6.75 18.14
N GLU A 127 4.59 6.16 19.29
CA GLU A 127 4.34 6.77 20.60
C GLU A 127 5.45 7.78 20.95
N SER A 128 6.70 7.57 20.50
CA SER A 128 7.82 8.51 20.69
C SER A 128 7.79 9.74 19.78
N LEU A 129 6.94 9.73 18.76
CA LEU A 129 6.75 10.84 17.81
C LEU A 129 5.49 11.69 18.12
N ARG A 130 4.79 11.42 19.21
CA ARG A 130 3.77 12.34 19.73
C ARG A 130 4.46 13.42 20.57
N PRO A 131 4.13 14.72 20.41
CA PRO A 131 4.63 15.78 21.26
C PRO A 131 4.15 15.63 22.71
#